data_AF-W2PVZ5-F1
#
_entry.id   AF-W2PVZ5-F1
#
_cell.length_a   1.000
_cell.length_b   1.000
_cell.length_c   1.000
_cell.angle_alpha   90.00
_cell.angle_beta   90.00
_cell.angle_gamma   90.00
#
_symmetry.space_group_name_H-M   'P 1'
#
loop_
_entity.id
_entity.type
_entity.pdbx_description
1 polymer ?
#
loop_
_entity_poly.entity_id
_entity_poly.type
_entity_poly.pdbx_seq_one_letter_code
_entity_poly.pdbx_strand_id
1 'polypeptide(L)'
;MFTNDGTSVIDVVCIQSARQKRLFRAFPEVILVDTTHCANRNLYKLFSVMVTDVFGKGQYVHHSIFERETEANLLLSIGQFKKENPSWNNVRVIVSDKDFNEKEVLAEAFPNARQLLCQFHVIARLRLKVGELADVTIEKKQAVKASCHLMMKSQNALEYKKYKDTMLRLLGGNTSDPFYKYFQANWELCKDEIECGWVKLKQKVKREYTIDEMLATIIMLQEWSEDSYVKEFTALGTRQTPLQEDAVDPELSTLAVQLSPHGYRIVAKQYRFAISDHAQYCIDTSTPGKALLRMEGVEEGERHVVNTQTFQCDCVFMQTLYYHAVM
;
A
#
# COMPACT_ATOMS: atom_id res chain seq x y z
N MET A 1 4.30 -0.53 27.28
CA MET A 1 4.05 0.89 27.62
C MET A 1 5.37 1.48 28.02
N PHE A 2 5.71 2.63 27.47
CA PHE A 2 6.95 3.36 27.75
C PHE A 2 6.59 4.66 28.46
N THR A 3 7.30 4.97 29.53
CA THR A 3 7.02 6.12 30.41
C THR A 3 8.27 6.95 30.59
N ASN A 4 8.10 8.26 30.69
CA ASN A 4 9.19 9.16 31.01
C ASN A 4 9.43 9.14 32.53
N ASP A 5 10.61 8.65 32.93
CA ASP A 5 11.01 8.46 34.32
C ASP A 5 10.99 9.76 35.15
N GLY A 6 10.95 10.94 34.52
CA GLY A 6 10.92 12.25 35.18
C GLY A 6 9.55 12.92 35.30
N THR A 7 8.52 12.47 34.57
CA THR A 7 7.24 13.21 34.47
C THR A 7 5.99 12.37 34.71
N SER A 8 6.12 11.05 34.88
CA SER A 8 4.98 10.10 34.94
C SER A 8 4.05 10.17 33.72
N VAL A 9 4.52 10.76 32.62
CA VAL A 9 3.81 10.85 31.34
C VAL A 9 4.10 9.60 30.52
N ILE A 10 3.09 9.13 29.81
CA ILE A 10 3.21 7.99 28.92
C ILE A 10 3.80 8.46 27.59
N ASP A 11 5.00 8.02 27.24
CA ASP A 11 5.62 8.39 25.98
C ASP A 11 4.99 7.62 24.81
N VAL A 12 4.86 6.30 24.97
CA VAL A 12 4.31 5.41 23.95
C VAL A 12 3.50 4.26 24.56
N VAL A 13 2.25 4.11 24.13
CA VAL A 13 1.45 2.90 24.35
C VAL A 13 1.42 2.12 23.04
N CYS A 14 1.83 0.86 23.06
CA CYS A 14 1.72 -0.04 21.90
C CYS A 14 0.63 -1.08 22.18
N ILE A 15 -0.22 -1.32 21.19
CA ILE A 15 -1.33 -2.27 21.26
C ILE A 15 -1.22 -3.20 20.06
N GLN A 16 -1.16 -4.49 20.34
CA GLN A 16 -1.15 -5.50 19.31
C GLN A 16 -1.84 -6.79 19.80
N SER A 17 -2.93 -7.17 19.14
CA SER A 17 -3.63 -8.43 19.41
C SER A 17 -2.83 -9.63 18.89
N ALA A 18 -3.12 -10.83 19.41
CA ALA A 18 -2.52 -12.06 18.88
C ALA A 18 -2.88 -12.29 17.41
N ARG A 19 -4.03 -11.80 16.95
CA ARG A 19 -4.45 -11.93 15.56
C ARG A 19 -3.74 -10.95 14.65
N GLN A 20 -3.52 -9.73 15.10
CA GLN A 20 -2.71 -8.75 14.39
C GLN A 20 -1.30 -9.31 14.11
N LYS A 21 -0.68 -9.98 15.09
CA LYS A 21 0.61 -10.69 14.90
C LYS A 21 0.52 -11.80 13.85
N ARG A 22 -0.57 -12.59 13.84
CA ARG A 22 -0.79 -13.64 12.83
C ARG A 22 -1.01 -13.05 11.43
N LEU A 23 -1.76 -11.96 11.32
CA LEU A 23 -1.99 -11.25 10.05
C LEU A 23 -0.69 -10.71 9.48
N PHE A 24 0.12 -10.03 10.30
CA PHE A 24 1.42 -9.55 9.85
C PHE A 24 2.35 -10.70 9.44
N ARG A 25 2.35 -11.81 10.18
CA ARG A 25 3.13 -13.00 9.80
C ARG A 25 2.73 -13.56 8.44
N ALA A 26 1.44 -13.47 8.08
CA ALA A 26 0.92 -13.96 6.81
C ALA A 26 1.18 -13.00 5.64
N PHE A 27 1.20 -11.68 5.88
CA PHE A 27 1.37 -10.65 4.84
C PHE A 27 2.43 -9.59 5.23
N PRO A 28 3.69 -9.97 5.48
CA PRO A 28 4.70 -9.04 5.98
C PRO A 28 5.29 -8.11 4.91
N GLU A 29 5.10 -8.39 3.63
CA GLU A 29 5.94 -7.84 2.54
C GLU A 29 5.65 -6.37 2.25
N VAL A 30 4.38 -5.98 2.35
CA VAL A 30 3.92 -4.60 2.13
C VAL A 30 3.22 -4.13 3.39
N ILE A 31 3.86 -3.19 4.09
CA ILE A 31 3.21 -2.48 5.18
C ILE A 31 2.84 -1.08 4.74
N LEU A 32 1.74 -0.62 5.27
CA LEU A 32 1.33 0.75 5.16
C LEU A 32 1.43 1.36 6.57
N VAL A 33 1.95 2.58 6.66
CA VAL A 33 2.08 3.31 7.92
C VAL A 33 1.47 4.70 7.81
N ASP A 34 0.80 5.13 8.87
CA ASP A 34 0.15 6.44 8.93
C ASP A 34 0.11 6.95 10.37
N THR A 35 0.29 8.26 10.53
CA THR A 35 0.15 8.96 11.81
C THR A 35 -1.02 9.94 11.71
N THR A 36 -1.90 9.93 12.71
CA THR A 36 -2.98 10.91 12.76
C THR A 36 -2.49 12.26 13.30
N HIS A 37 -3.07 13.36 12.79
CA HIS A 37 -2.88 14.68 13.37
C HIS A 37 -3.79 14.85 14.61
N CYS A 38 -3.18 14.76 15.80
CA CYS A 38 -3.81 15.02 17.11
C CYS A 38 -5.12 14.25 17.33
N ALA A 39 -4.99 13.01 17.76
CA ALA A 39 -6.08 12.04 17.84
C ALA A 39 -7.06 12.29 19.00
N ASN A 40 -6.63 12.97 20.07
CA ASN A 40 -7.38 13.04 21.32
C ASN A 40 -7.21 14.37 22.06
N ARG A 41 -7.92 14.52 23.19
CA ARG A 41 -7.96 15.75 24.00
C ARG A 41 -6.59 16.11 24.60
N ASN A 42 -5.74 15.11 24.78
CA ASN A 42 -4.38 15.24 25.27
C ASN A 42 -3.36 15.50 24.14
N LEU A 43 -3.82 15.65 22.89
CA LEU A 43 -3.02 15.89 21.68
C LEU A 43 -2.07 14.75 21.30
N TYR A 44 -2.24 13.56 21.87
CA TYR A 44 -1.46 12.40 21.47
C TYR A 44 -1.79 12.03 20.02
N LYS A 45 -0.82 11.42 19.36
CA LYS A 45 -0.91 10.97 17.98
C LYS A 45 -1.09 9.46 17.94
N LEU A 46 -1.89 9.00 16.97
CA LEU A 46 -2.07 7.58 16.68
C LEU A 46 -1.22 7.21 15.47
N PHE A 47 -0.20 6.40 15.68
CA PHE A 47 0.52 5.70 14.63
C PHE A 47 -0.06 4.31 14.45
N SER A 48 -0.21 3.87 13.22
CA SER A 48 -0.73 2.53 12.93
C SER A 48 0.01 1.89 11.77
N VAL A 49 0.22 0.58 11.88
CA VAL A 49 0.75 -0.25 10.80
C VAL A 49 -0.40 -1.11 10.28
N MET A 50 -0.49 -1.22 8.96
CA MET A 50 -1.52 -1.97 8.25
C MET A 50 -0.88 -2.87 7.21
N VAL A 51 -1.50 -4.02 6.96
CA VAL A 51 -1.20 -4.91 5.82
C VAL A 51 -2.44 -5.05 4.95
N THR A 52 -2.26 -5.55 3.74
CA THR A 52 -3.37 -5.92 2.86
C THR A 52 -3.65 -7.41 3.02
N ASP A 53 -4.89 -7.77 3.37
CA ASP A 53 -5.30 -9.17 3.51
C ASP A 53 -5.56 -9.85 2.16
N VAL A 54 -5.91 -11.13 2.22
CA VAL A 54 -6.23 -11.95 1.04
C VAL A 54 -7.36 -11.38 0.18
N PHE A 55 -8.26 -10.57 0.74
CA PHE A 55 -9.38 -9.96 0.01
C PHE A 55 -9.00 -8.62 -0.63
N GLY A 56 -7.75 -8.18 -0.48
CA GLY A 56 -7.31 -6.85 -0.91
C GLY A 56 -7.78 -5.74 0.02
N LYS A 57 -8.14 -6.07 1.27
CA LYS A 57 -8.60 -5.08 2.27
C LYS A 57 -7.48 -4.78 3.25
N GLY A 58 -7.40 -3.51 3.66
CA GLY A 58 -6.47 -3.08 4.70
C GLY A 58 -6.87 -3.61 6.08
N GLN A 59 -5.94 -4.29 6.76
CA GLN A 59 -6.08 -4.77 8.13
C GLN A 59 -5.00 -4.15 9.01
N TYR A 60 -5.41 -3.52 10.11
CA TYR A 60 -4.46 -2.97 11.08
C TYR A 60 -3.77 -4.11 11.82
N VAL A 61 -2.44 -4.05 11.88
CA VAL A 61 -1.60 -5.06 12.54
C VAL A 61 -0.82 -4.51 13.72
N HIS A 62 -0.85 -3.21 13.96
CA HIS A 62 -0.20 -2.59 15.11
C HIS A 62 -0.75 -1.18 15.31
N HIS A 63 -0.96 -0.80 16.57
CA HIS A 63 -1.27 0.58 16.93
C HIS A 63 -0.30 1.07 17.99
N SER A 64 0.12 2.32 17.84
CA SER A 64 0.86 3.03 18.87
C SER A 64 0.28 4.41 19.09
N ILE A 65 0.17 4.79 20.36
CA ILE A 65 -0.27 6.11 20.78
C ILE A 65 0.91 6.78 21.46
N PHE A 66 1.33 7.94 20.97
CA PHE A 66 2.46 8.68 21.54
C PHE A 66 2.16 10.15 21.74
N GLU A 67 2.77 10.72 22.79
CA GLU A 67 2.54 12.09 23.22
C GLU A 67 2.97 13.11 22.16
N ARG A 68 4.10 12.85 21.50
CA ARG A 68 4.62 13.61 20.36
C ARG A 68 5.17 12.69 19.27
N GLU A 69 5.05 13.10 18.02
CA GLU A 69 5.74 12.47 16.89
C GLU A 69 7.16 12.99 16.87
N THR A 70 8.00 12.34 17.67
CA THR A 70 9.44 12.49 17.63
C THR A 70 10.03 11.20 17.11
N GLU A 71 11.20 11.29 16.49
CA GLU A 71 12.03 10.15 16.12
C GLU A 71 12.13 9.11 17.25
N ALA A 72 12.44 9.54 18.48
CA ALA A 72 12.57 8.65 19.64
C ALA A 72 11.30 7.83 19.93
N ASN A 73 10.14 8.48 19.92
CA ASN A 73 8.86 7.79 20.18
C ASN A 73 8.50 6.83 19.05
N LEU A 74 8.81 7.21 17.81
CA LEU A 74 8.58 6.34 16.65
C LEU A 74 9.51 5.12 16.68
N LEU A 75 10.78 5.29 17.06
CA LEU A 75 11.73 4.19 17.26
C LEU A 75 11.28 3.23 18.36
N LEU A 76 10.74 3.73 19.48
CA LEU A 76 10.16 2.88 20.52
C LEU A 76 8.98 2.05 20.00
N SER A 77 8.07 2.69 19.24
CA SER A 77 6.93 2.02 18.60
C SER A 77 7.38 0.93 17.62
N ILE A 78 8.30 1.26 16.70
CA ILE A 78 8.80 0.33 15.69
C ILE A 78 9.63 -0.78 16.33
N GLY A 79 10.46 -0.47 17.33
CA GLY A 79 11.23 -1.45 18.08
C GLY A 79 10.33 -2.46 18.77
N GLN A 80 9.25 -1.99 19.41
CA GLN A 80 8.25 -2.88 20.01
C GLN A 80 7.52 -3.72 18.95
N PHE A 81 7.14 -3.13 17.82
CA PHE A 81 6.56 -3.86 16.69
C PHE A 81 7.47 -4.99 16.22
N LYS A 82 8.75 -4.70 15.95
CA LYS A 82 9.72 -5.71 15.49
C LYS A 82 9.96 -6.82 16.52
N LYS A 83 10.05 -6.47 17.80
CA LYS A 83 10.22 -7.43 18.90
C LYS A 83 9.09 -8.46 18.93
N GLU A 84 7.86 -8.02 18.71
CA GLU A 84 6.69 -8.89 18.72
C GLU A 84 6.45 -9.63 17.39
N ASN A 85 7.13 -9.22 16.32
CA ASN A 85 6.88 -9.69 14.95
C ASN A 85 8.20 -10.09 14.24
N PRO A 86 8.74 -11.29 14.49
CA PRO A 86 10.03 -11.73 13.94
C PRO A 86 10.12 -11.72 12.40
N SER A 87 8.98 -11.78 11.70
CA SER A 87 8.90 -11.68 10.23
C SER A 87 9.12 -10.26 9.70
N TRP A 88 9.44 -9.27 10.54
CA TRP A 88 9.68 -7.89 10.12
C TRP A 88 10.78 -7.75 9.06
N ASN A 89 11.74 -8.67 9.03
CA ASN A 89 12.81 -8.72 8.01
C ASN A 89 12.29 -9.02 6.59
N ASN A 90 11.04 -9.48 6.46
CA ASN A 90 10.40 -9.75 5.18
C ASN A 90 9.70 -8.50 4.60
N VAL A 91 9.64 -7.38 5.33
CA VAL A 91 9.12 -6.12 4.79
C VAL A 91 10.00 -5.70 3.61
N ARG A 92 9.37 -5.48 2.46
CA ARG A 92 10.01 -5.03 1.21
C ARG A 92 9.51 -3.67 0.78
N VAL A 93 8.29 -3.30 1.15
CA VAL A 93 7.69 -2.02 0.79
C VAL A 93 7.02 -1.40 2.00
N ILE A 94 7.27 -0.11 2.22
CA ILE A 94 6.58 0.72 3.21
C ILE A 94 5.86 1.83 2.46
N VAL A 95 4.55 1.91 2.64
CA VAL A 95 3.73 2.99 2.07
C VAL A 95 3.37 3.98 3.15
N SER A 96 3.77 5.25 3.00
CA SER A 96 3.50 6.30 3.99
C SER A 96 2.87 7.55 3.36
N ASP A 97 2.35 8.45 4.20
CA ASP A 97 2.00 9.80 3.75
C ASP A 97 3.27 10.59 3.36
N LYS A 98 3.13 11.55 2.43
CA LYS A 98 4.17 12.52 2.10
C LYS A 98 4.52 13.40 3.30
N ASP A 99 3.54 13.73 4.15
CA ASP A 99 3.73 14.54 5.36
C ASP A 99 4.14 13.73 6.60
N PHE A 100 4.53 12.46 6.41
CA PHE A 100 5.13 11.70 7.49
C PHE A 100 6.46 12.35 7.87
N ASN A 101 6.55 12.90 9.08
CA ASN A 101 7.67 13.75 9.49
C ASN A 101 8.98 12.98 9.64
N GLU A 102 8.91 11.65 9.82
CA GLU A 102 10.04 10.84 10.26
C GLU A 102 10.37 9.71 9.26
N LYS A 103 10.40 10.04 7.96
CA LYS A 103 10.71 9.03 6.91
C LYS A 103 12.11 8.42 7.05
N GLU A 104 13.06 9.18 7.58
CA GLU A 104 14.41 8.71 7.86
C GLU A 104 14.40 7.59 8.91
N VAL A 105 13.56 7.71 9.93
CA VAL A 105 13.37 6.67 10.95
C VAL A 105 12.86 5.36 10.34
N LEU A 106 11.94 5.44 9.38
CA LEU A 106 11.50 4.25 8.65
C LEU A 106 12.61 3.66 7.77
N ALA A 107 13.48 4.50 7.18
CA ALA A 107 14.58 4.04 6.33
C ALA A 107 15.63 3.31 7.17
N GLU A 108 15.99 3.86 8.33
CA GLU A 108 16.92 3.23 9.25
C GLU A 108 16.33 1.96 9.87
N ALA A 109 15.05 2.01 10.26
CA ALA A 109 14.40 0.84 10.81
C ALA A 109 14.19 -0.27 9.77
N PHE A 110 13.94 0.03 8.50
CA PHE A 110 13.69 -0.98 7.47
C PHE A 110 14.60 -0.75 6.26
N PRO A 111 15.92 -1.02 6.40
CA PRO A 111 16.91 -0.64 5.39
C PRO A 111 16.73 -1.40 4.06
N ASN A 112 16.12 -2.59 4.12
CA ASN A 112 15.83 -3.42 2.95
C ASN A 112 14.46 -3.12 2.32
N ALA A 113 13.70 -2.16 2.87
CA ALA A 113 12.38 -1.82 2.37
C ALA A 113 12.40 -0.54 1.56
N ARG A 114 11.77 -0.57 0.39
CA ARG A 114 11.53 0.61 -0.44
C ARG A 114 10.40 1.44 0.17
N GLN A 115 10.61 2.73 0.34
CA GLN A 115 9.56 3.65 0.78
C GLN A 115 8.80 4.23 -0.41
N LEU A 116 7.47 4.10 -0.37
CA LEU A 116 6.53 4.59 -1.37
C LEU A 116 5.55 5.58 -0.75
N LEU A 117 5.02 6.46 -1.59
CA LEU A 117 3.96 7.37 -1.16
C LEU A 117 2.59 6.72 -1.33
N CYS A 118 1.71 7.00 -0.37
CA CYS A 118 0.32 6.58 -0.42
C CYS A 118 -0.43 7.33 -1.52
N GLN A 119 -0.90 6.60 -2.53
CA GLN A 119 -1.63 7.15 -3.67
C GLN A 119 -2.84 7.99 -3.23
N PHE A 120 -3.53 7.57 -2.15
CA PHE A 120 -4.68 8.30 -1.63
C PHE A 120 -4.29 9.71 -1.17
N HIS A 121 -3.23 9.83 -0.37
CA HIS A 121 -2.76 11.12 0.14
C HIS A 121 -2.21 11.99 -0.98
N VAL A 122 -1.55 11.39 -1.98
CA VAL A 122 -1.06 12.11 -3.15
C VAL A 122 -2.21 12.66 -3.98
N ILE A 123 -3.21 11.84 -4.33
CA ILE A 123 -4.39 12.31 -5.06
C ILE A 123 -5.09 13.42 -4.29
N ALA A 124 -5.26 13.28 -2.97
CA ALA A 124 -5.88 14.30 -2.12
C ALA A 124 -5.09 15.62 -2.16
N ARG A 125 -3.76 15.55 -2.03
CA ARG A 125 -2.88 16.73 -2.07
C ARG A 125 -2.83 17.37 -3.45
N LEU A 126 -2.76 16.59 -4.52
CA LEU A 126 -2.85 17.11 -5.89
C LEU A 126 -4.18 17.84 -6.09
N ARG A 127 -5.30 17.28 -5.65
CA ARG A 127 -6.61 17.94 -5.75
C ARG A 127 -6.66 19.27 -4.99
N LEU A 128 -6.06 19.32 -3.80
CA LEU A 128 -5.95 20.54 -3.02
C LEU A 128 -5.09 21.59 -3.74
N LYS A 129 -3.92 21.19 -4.25
CA LYS A 129 -2.99 22.08 -4.96
C LYS A 129 -3.53 22.56 -6.31
N VAL A 130 -4.33 21.77 -7.03
CA VAL A 130 -5.07 22.26 -8.20
C VAL A 130 -6.06 23.36 -7.79
N GLY A 131 -6.72 23.21 -6.64
CA GLY A 131 -7.61 24.24 -6.10
C GLY A 131 -6.89 25.56 -5.84
N GLU A 132 -5.72 25.47 -5.20
CA GLU A 132 -4.92 26.63 -4.75
C GLU A 132 -4.12 27.30 -5.88
N LEU A 133 -3.49 26.51 -6.76
CA LEU A 133 -2.41 26.98 -7.62
C LEU A 133 -2.75 27.00 -9.11
N ALA A 134 -3.71 26.19 -9.57
CA ALA A 134 -4.01 26.12 -11.01
C ALA A 134 -4.66 27.44 -11.47
N ASP A 135 -4.07 28.08 -12.48
CA ASP A 135 -4.52 29.36 -13.01
C ASP A 135 -5.51 29.14 -14.16
N VAL A 136 -6.65 28.52 -13.81
CA VAL A 136 -7.72 28.19 -14.75
C VAL A 136 -9.09 28.34 -14.09
N THR A 137 -10.16 28.35 -14.89
CA THR A 137 -11.54 28.46 -14.41
C THR A 137 -11.92 27.31 -13.48
N ILE A 138 -12.95 27.51 -12.65
CA ILE A 138 -13.42 26.53 -11.66
C ILE A 138 -13.83 25.21 -12.35
N GLU A 139 -14.47 25.31 -13.52
CA GLU A 139 -14.88 24.15 -14.32
C GLU A 139 -13.66 23.37 -14.80
N LYS A 140 -12.62 24.07 -15.29
CA LYS A 140 -11.37 23.46 -15.72
C LYS A 140 -10.62 22.82 -14.54
N LYS A 141 -10.65 23.39 -13.34
CA LYS A 141 -10.04 22.79 -12.15
C LYS A 141 -10.57 21.38 -11.86
N GLN A 142 -11.85 21.11 -12.09
CA GLN A 142 -12.41 19.76 -11.91
C GLN A 142 -11.87 18.77 -12.94
N ALA A 143 -11.75 19.19 -14.20
CA ALA A 143 -11.13 18.36 -15.24
C ALA A 143 -9.65 18.09 -14.93
N VAL A 144 -8.90 19.08 -14.44
CA VAL A 144 -7.50 18.91 -14.01
C VAL A 144 -7.40 17.91 -12.86
N LYS A 145 -8.29 18.01 -11.85
CA LYS A 145 -8.37 17.05 -10.73
C LYS A 145 -8.66 15.62 -11.21
N ALA A 146 -9.56 15.46 -12.17
CA ALA A 146 -9.88 14.16 -12.76
C ALA A 146 -8.68 13.59 -13.53
N SER A 147 -7.98 14.43 -14.32
CA SER A 147 -6.76 14.03 -15.03
C SER A 147 -5.66 13.57 -14.05
N CYS A 148 -5.47 14.30 -12.95
CA CYS A 148 -4.53 13.89 -11.89
C CYS A 148 -4.91 12.53 -11.29
N HIS A 149 -6.19 12.30 -11.03
CA HIS A 149 -6.67 11.02 -10.48
C HIS A 149 -6.39 9.86 -11.44
N LEU A 150 -6.70 10.02 -12.72
CA LEU A 150 -6.48 8.98 -13.76
C LEU A 150 -4.99 8.72 -14.01
N MET A 151 -4.18 9.79 -13.99
CA MET A 151 -2.72 9.68 -14.07
C MET A 151 -2.16 8.82 -12.93
N MET A 152 -2.70 8.94 -11.72
CA MET A 152 -2.24 8.12 -10.59
C MET A 152 -2.77 6.69 -10.64
N LYS A 153 -3.94 6.48 -11.22
CA LYS A 153 -4.51 5.15 -11.48
C LYS A 153 -3.99 4.46 -12.75
N SER A 154 -3.02 5.07 -13.44
CA SER A 154 -2.49 4.55 -14.70
C SER A 154 -1.76 3.22 -14.49
N GLN A 155 -1.98 2.27 -15.38
CA GLN A 155 -1.40 0.92 -15.27
C GLN A 155 -0.05 0.79 -15.96
N ASN A 156 0.31 1.77 -16.79
CA ASN A 156 1.56 1.78 -17.54
C ASN A 156 2.01 3.22 -17.84
N ALA A 157 3.26 3.35 -18.30
CA ALA A 157 3.88 4.64 -18.61
C ALA A 157 3.16 5.42 -19.73
N LEU A 158 2.53 4.72 -20.69
CA LEU A 158 1.82 5.35 -21.80
C LEU A 158 0.53 6.03 -21.33
N GLU A 159 -0.26 5.35 -20.51
CA GLU A 159 -1.46 5.92 -19.87
C GLU A 159 -1.09 7.10 -18.98
N TYR A 160 -0.06 6.95 -18.15
CA TYR A 160 0.43 8.03 -17.30
C TYR A 160 0.77 9.26 -18.15
N LYS A 161 1.55 9.08 -19.23
CA LYS A 161 1.92 10.16 -20.15
C LYS A 161 0.69 10.80 -20.79
N LYS A 162 -0.26 10.01 -21.26
CA LYS A 162 -1.52 10.49 -21.85
C LYS A 162 -2.29 11.41 -20.88
N TYR A 163 -2.43 11.01 -19.62
CA TYR A 163 -3.14 11.83 -18.62
C TYR A 163 -2.33 13.04 -18.15
N LYS A 164 -1.00 12.95 -18.12
CA LYS A 164 -0.11 14.09 -17.89
C LYS A 164 -0.23 15.14 -19.00
N ASP A 165 -0.22 14.71 -20.26
CA ASP A 165 -0.37 15.60 -21.42
C ASP A 165 -1.77 16.22 -21.46
N THR A 166 -2.80 15.45 -21.06
CA THR A 166 -4.17 15.94 -20.91
C THR A 166 -4.25 17.01 -19.82
N MET A 167 -3.61 16.78 -18.67
CA MET A 167 -3.52 17.77 -17.58
C MET A 167 -2.87 19.06 -18.06
N LEU A 168 -1.73 19.00 -18.76
CA LEU A 168 -1.05 20.19 -19.30
C LEU A 168 -1.92 20.93 -20.33
N ARG A 169 -2.65 20.20 -21.19
CA ARG A 169 -3.58 20.80 -22.15
C ARG A 169 -4.73 21.54 -21.46
N LEU A 170 -5.25 20.99 -20.36
CA LEU A 170 -6.29 21.62 -19.55
C LEU A 170 -5.80 22.92 -18.88
N LEU A 171 -4.50 23.00 -18.58
CA LEU A 171 -3.80 24.21 -18.13
C LEU A 171 -3.44 25.16 -19.30
N GLY A 172 -3.99 24.95 -20.49
CA GLY A 172 -3.73 25.78 -21.67
C GLY A 172 -2.36 25.55 -22.31
N GLY A 173 -1.69 24.44 -22.01
CA GLY A 173 -0.30 24.20 -22.45
C GLY A 173 0.73 25.03 -21.68
N ASN A 174 0.33 25.72 -20.61
CA ASN A 174 1.18 26.62 -19.86
C ASN A 174 2.09 25.85 -18.90
N THR A 175 3.33 25.57 -19.32
CA THR A 175 4.35 24.97 -18.45
C THR A 175 4.81 25.89 -17.32
N SER A 176 4.44 27.18 -17.38
CA SER A 176 4.71 28.15 -16.33
C SER A 176 3.60 28.25 -15.28
N ASP A 177 2.49 27.53 -15.46
CA ASP A 177 1.38 27.49 -14.51
C ASP A 177 1.87 27.10 -13.10
N PRO A 178 1.44 27.81 -12.02
CA PRO A 178 1.95 27.57 -10.68
C PRO A 178 1.71 26.14 -10.17
N PHE A 179 0.57 25.53 -10.54
CA PHE A 179 0.31 24.12 -10.22
C PHE A 179 1.23 23.19 -11.04
N TYR A 180 1.45 23.46 -12.33
CA TYR A 180 2.33 22.62 -13.16
C TYR A 180 3.78 22.64 -12.65
N LYS A 181 4.32 23.81 -12.28
CA LYS A 181 5.64 23.92 -11.65
C LYS A 181 5.71 23.15 -10.32
N TYR A 182 4.69 23.29 -9.48
CA TYR A 182 4.59 22.53 -8.24
C TYR A 182 4.63 21.03 -8.52
N PHE A 183 3.80 20.54 -9.45
CA PHE A 183 3.73 19.15 -9.85
C PHE A 183 5.08 18.60 -10.30
N GLN A 184 5.79 19.31 -11.19
CA GLN A 184 7.11 18.87 -11.65
C GLN A 184 8.13 18.78 -10.51
N ALA A 185 8.21 19.79 -9.66
CA ALA A 185 9.19 19.83 -8.58
C ALA A 185 8.91 18.81 -7.46
N ASN A 186 7.64 18.49 -7.21
CA ASN A 186 7.22 17.76 -6.02
C ASN A 186 6.77 16.32 -6.27
N TRP A 187 6.54 15.95 -7.53
CA TRP A 187 5.87 14.69 -7.87
C TRP A 187 6.56 13.91 -8.98
N GLU A 188 7.00 14.59 -10.04
CA GLU A 188 7.63 13.92 -11.17
C GLU A 188 8.94 13.18 -10.79
N LEU A 189 9.51 13.50 -9.63
CA LEU A 189 10.70 12.86 -9.07
C LEU A 189 10.42 11.69 -8.10
N CYS A 190 9.15 11.39 -7.75
CA CYS A 190 8.78 10.40 -6.71
C CYS A 190 7.57 9.54 -7.12
N LYS A 191 7.62 8.87 -8.28
CA LYS A 191 6.45 8.29 -8.97
C LYS A 191 5.94 6.93 -8.45
N ASP A 192 6.50 6.40 -7.37
CA ASP A 192 6.19 5.04 -6.94
C ASP A 192 5.10 5.03 -5.86
N GLU A 193 3.96 4.37 -6.15
CA GLU A 193 2.76 4.45 -5.31
C GLU A 193 1.97 3.13 -5.21
N ILE A 194 1.22 2.98 -4.11
CA ILE A 194 0.26 1.89 -3.87
C ILE A 194 -1.07 2.47 -3.37
N GLU A 195 -2.20 1.83 -3.73
CA GLU A 195 -3.55 2.17 -3.27
C GLU A 195 -3.79 1.71 -1.82
N CYS A 196 -4.45 2.54 -1.00
CA CYS A 196 -4.56 2.29 0.44
C CYS A 196 -5.96 2.62 1.02
N GLY A 197 -6.49 1.73 1.86
CA GLY A 197 -7.85 1.78 2.43
C GLY A 197 -7.99 2.39 3.83
N TRP A 198 -7.35 3.52 4.13
CA TRP A 198 -7.16 4.06 5.50
C TRP A 198 -8.34 4.82 6.14
N VAL A 199 -9.34 5.23 5.37
CA VAL A 199 -10.24 6.35 5.74
C VAL A 199 -11.09 6.13 7.01
N LYS A 200 -11.36 4.88 7.40
CA LYS A 200 -12.38 4.56 8.42
C LYS A 200 -11.95 4.78 9.88
N LEU A 201 -10.68 4.63 10.23
CA LEU A 201 -10.24 4.76 11.63
C LEU A 201 -10.12 6.23 12.06
N LYS A 202 -9.53 7.08 11.19
CA LYS A 202 -9.40 8.54 11.41
C LYS A 202 -10.74 9.23 11.64
N GLN A 203 -11.84 8.71 11.08
CA GLN A 203 -13.19 9.27 11.25
C GLN A 203 -13.86 8.90 12.58
N LYS A 204 -13.40 7.83 13.25
CA LYS A 204 -14.04 7.30 14.45
C LYS A 204 -13.35 7.72 15.74
N VAL A 205 -12.05 8.00 15.70
CA VAL A 205 -11.32 8.57 16.83
C VAL A 205 -11.54 10.08 16.84
N LYS A 206 -12.09 10.61 17.94
CA LYS A 206 -12.45 12.01 18.05
C LYS A 206 -11.50 12.79 18.97
N ARG A 207 -11.31 14.07 18.64
CA ARG A 207 -10.46 14.98 19.42
C ARG A 207 -10.93 15.19 20.85
N GLU A 208 -12.20 14.94 21.17
CA GLU A 208 -12.70 15.09 22.54
C GLU A 208 -12.33 13.91 23.45
N TYR A 209 -11.91 12.77 22.89
CA TYR A 209 -11.65 11.57 23.67
C TYR A 209 -10.47 11.74 24.64
N THR A 210 -10.59 11.16 25.82
CA THR A 210 -9.44 10.88 26.69
C THR A 210 -8.56 9.78 26.08
N ILE A 211 -7.36 9.57 26.63
CA ILE A 211 -6.51 8.45 26.23
C ILE A 211 -7.24 7.11 26.45
N ASP A 212 -7.94 6.94 27.57
CA ASP A 212 -8.67 5.69 27.88
C ASP A 212 -9.84 5.45 26.93
N GLU A 213 -10.62 6.49 26.62
CA GLU A 213 -11.72 6.40 25.64
C GLU A 213 -11.20 6.07 24.24
N MET A 214 -10.08 6.67 23.86
CA MET A 214 -9.40 6.38 22.60
C MET A 214 -8.89 4.94 22.55
N LEU A 215 -8.23 4.47 23.61
CA LEU A 215 -7.75 3.09 23.75
C LEU A 215 -8.90 2.09 23.63
N ALA A 216 -9.96 2.28 24.40
CA ALA A 216 -11.15 1.43 24.37
C ALA A 216 -11.79 1.41 22.98
N THR A 217 -11.88 2.58 22.33
CA THR A 217 -12.43 2.68 20.96
C THR A 217 -11.57 1.93 19.95
N ILE A 218 -10.24 2.05 20.02
CA ILE A 218 -9.32 1.36 19.10
C ILE A 218 -9.44 -0.16 19.29
N ILE A 219 -9.45 -0.64 20.54
CA ILE A 219 -9.59 -2.07 20.85
C ILE A 219 -10.92 -2.60 20.31
N MET A 220 -12.03 -1.91 20.60
CA MET A 220 -13.36 -2.30 20.10
C MET A 220 -13.42 -2.35 18.57
N LEU A 221 -12.87 -1.34 17.89
CA LEU A 221 -12.84 -1.31 16.43
C LEU A 221 -11.96 -2.41 15.84
N GLN A 222 -10.85 -2.72 16.52
CA GLN A 222 -9.96 -3.81 16.12
C GLN A 222 -10.69 -5.15 16.26
N GLU A 223 -11.36 -5.42 17.38
CA GLU A 223 -12.16 -6.63 17.59
C GLU A 223 -13.25 -6.79 16.53
N TRP A 224 -13.98 -5.71 16.22
CA TRP A 224 -14.99 -5.75 15.15
C TRP A 224 -14.40 -6.04 13.76
N SER A 225 -13.24 -5.45 13.44
CA SER A 225 -12.54 -5.71 12.18
C SER A 225 -12.10 -7.17 12.09
N GLU A 226 -11.56 -7.69 13.18
CA GLU A 226 -11.15 -9.08 13.31
C GLU A 226 -12.34 -10.03 13.13
N ASP A 227 -13.46 -9.79 13.81
CA ASP A 227 -14.67 -10.60 13.68
C ASP A 227 -15.23 -10.57 12.25
N SER A 228 -15.25 -9.39 11.63
CA SER A 228 -15.66 -9.23 10.23
C SER A 228 -14.75 -10.05 9.30
N TYR A 229 -13.44 -10.01 9.52
CA TYR A 229 -12.48 -10.80 8.74
C TYR A 229 -12.67 -12.31 8.96
N VAL A 230 -12.99 -12.80 10.18
CA VAL A 230 -13.28 -14.25 10.37
C VAL A 230 -14.49 -14.60 9.53
N LYS A 231 -15.57 -13.85 9.70
CA LYS A 231 -16.85 -14.15 9.07
C LYS A 231 -16.70 -14.24 7.56
N GLU A 232 -15.95 -13.33 6.96
CA GLU A 232 -15.67 -13.35 5.53
C GLU A 232 -14.75 -14.51 5.12
N PHE A 233 -13.71 -14.78 5.90
CA PHE A 233 -12.78 -15.88 5.65
C PHE A 233 -13.45 -17.27 5.77
N THR A 234 -14.40 -17.44 6.70
CA THR A 234 -15.08 -18.72 6.95
C THR A 234 -16.42 -18.84 6.22
N ALA A 235 -16.92 -17.79 5.57
CA ALA A 235 -18.20 -17.84 4.88
C ALA A 235 -18.13 -18.77 3.66
N LEU A 236 -19.10 -19.68 3.56
CA LEU A 236 -19.27 -20.54 2.39
C LEU A 236 -19.63 -19.68 1.17
N GLY A 237 -18.92 -19.88 0.05
CA GLY A 237 -19.12 -19.13 -1.19
C GLY A 237 -18.31 -17.83 -1.34
N THR A 238 -17.39 -17.51 -0.42
CA THR A 238 -16.44 -16.39 -0.59
C THR A 238 -15.21 -16.75 -1.43
N ARG A 239 -14.97 -18.06 -1.67
CA ARG A 239 -14.05 -18.50 -2.72
C ARG A 239 -14.68 -18.18 -4.07
N GLN A 240 -13.94 -17.46 -4.90
CA GLN A 240 -14.42 -17.03 -6.21
C GLN A 240 -14.71 -18.28 -7.06
N THR A 241 -15.91 -18.40 -7.61
CA THR A 241 -16.07 -19.19 -8.82
C THR A 241 -15.35 -18.45 -9.95
N PRO A 242 -14.71 -19.16 -10.91
CA PRO A 242 -14.11 -18.51 -12.07
C PRO A 242 -15.11 -17.52 -12.70
N LEU A 243 -14.62 -16.40 -13.23
CA LEU A 243 -15.49 -15.56 -14.06
C LEU A 243 -16.06 -16.45 -15.17
N GLN A 244 -17.30 -16.22 -15.60
CA GLN A 244 -17.96 -17.11 -16.55
C GLN A 244 -17.17 -17.28 -17.87
N GLU A 245 -16.43 -16.23 -18.25
CA GLU A 245 -15.46 -16.20 -19.35
C GLU A 245 -14.19 -17.05 -19.11
N ASP A 246 -13.81 -17.26 -17.85
CA ASP A 246 -12.61 -18.02 -17.45
C ASP A 246 -12.93 -19.47 -17.09
N ALA A 247 -14.20 -19.80 -16.85
CA ALA A 247 -14.64 -21.14 -16.50
C ALA A 247 -14.39 -22.18 -17.62
N VAL A 248 -14.13 -21.71 -18.84
CA VAL A 248 -13.73 -22.56 -19.97
C VAL A 248 -12.23 -22.87 -19.98
N ASP A 249 -11.41 -22.09 -19.28
CA ASP A 249 -9.98 -22.32 -19.14
C ASP A 249 -9.70 -23.18 -17.89
N PRO A 250 -9.15 -24.40 -18.05
CA PRO A 250 -8.94 -25.32 -16.93
C PRO A 250 -7.85 -24.84 -15.95
N GLU A 251 -6.88 -24.05 -16.40
CA GLU A 251 -5.82 -23.51 -15.54
C GLU A 251 -6.37 -22.36 -14.68
N LEU A 252 -7.10 -21.43 -15.29
CA LEU A 252 -7.79 -20.36 -14.54
C LEU A 252 -8.84 -20.94 -13.58
N SER A 253 -9.55 -21.98 -13.99
CA SER A 253 -10.52 -22.66 -13.12
C SER A 253 -9.85 -23.28 -11.89
N THR A 254 -8.68 -23.88 -12.06
CA THR A 254 -7.89 -24.44 -10.96
C THR A 254 -7.35 -23.33 -10.05
N LEU A 255 -6.83 -22.24 -10.63
CA LEU A 255 -6.33 -21.09 -9.89
C LEU A 255 -7.41 -20.38 -9.07
N ALA A 256 -8.64 -20.28 -9.60
CA ALA A 256 -9.76 -19.65 -8.89
C ALA A 256 -10.12 -20.39 -7.58
N VAL A 257 -9.88 -21.70 -7.52
CA VAL A 257 -10.10 -22.51 -6.31
C VAL A 257 -8.98 -22.34 -5.29
N GLN A 258 -7.75 -22.12 -5.76
CA GLN A 258 -6.54 -22.06 -4.94
C GLN A 258 -6.17 -20.65 -4.47
N LEU A 259 -6.60 -19.61 -5.17
CA LEU A 259 -6.27 -18.24 -4.86
C LEU A 259 -7.43 -17.50 -4.19
N SER A 260 -7.11 -16.45 -3.45
CA SER A 260 -8.12 -15.49 -3.03
C SER A 260 -8.70 -14.75 -4.24
N PRO A 261 -9.90 -14.17 -4.15
CA PRO A 261 -10.47 -13.41 -5.26
C PRO A 261 -9.56 -12.28 -5.77
N HIS A 262 -8.80 -11.64 -4.86
CA HIS A 262 -7.85 -10.60 -5.22
C HIS A 262 -6.61 -11.19 -5.94
N GLY A 263 -6.02 -12.25 -5.38
CA GLY A 263 -4.88 -12.94 -6.00
C GLY A 263 -5.23 -13.50 -7.38
N TYR A 264 -6.43 -14.10 -7.51
CA TYR A 264 -6.96 -14.59 -8.78
C TYR A 264 -7.03 -13.48 -9.83
N ARG A 265 -7.59 -12.31 -9.50
CA ARG A 265 -7.68 -11.20 -10.48
C ARG A 265 -6.32 -10.72 -10.97
N ILE A 266 -5.31 -10.73 -10.10
CA ILE A 266 -3.94 -10.36 -10.47
C ILE A 266 -3.36 -11.40 -11.44
N VAL A 267 -3.41 -12.69 -11.05
CA VAL A 267 -2.84 -13.79 -11.85
C VAL A 267 -3.58 -13.98 -13.17
N ALA A 268 -4.91 -14.01 -13.15
CA ALA A 268 -5.73 -14.22 -14.34
C ALA A 268 -5.48 -13.14 -15.39
N LYS A 269 -5.23 -11.89 -15.00
CA LYS A 269 -4.88 -10.83 -15.94
C LYS A 269 -3.53 -11.09 -16.61
N GLN A 270 -2.52 -11.51 -15.85
CA GLN A 270 -1.18 -11.80 -16.37
C GLN A 270 -1.18 -13.06 -17.24
N TYR A 271 -1.90 -14.11 -16.82
CA TYR A 271 -2.08 -15.33 -17.60
C TYR A 271 -2.71 -15.05 -18.95
N ARG A 272 -3.82 -14.28 -19.00
CA ARG A 272 -4.47 -13.89 -20.27
C ARG A 272 -3.52 -13.12 -21.20
N PHE A 273 -2.65 -12.27 -20.65
CA PHE A 273 -1.63 -11.61 -21.45
C PHE A 273 -0.62 -12.62 -21.98
N ALA A 274 -0.09 -13.50 -21.13
CA ALA A 274 0.93 -14.47 -21.50
C ALA A 274 0.50 -15.46 -22.60
N ILE A 275 -0.78 -15.82 -22.65
CA ILE A 275 -1.34 -16.70 -23.70
C ILE A 275 -1.83 -15.93 -24.95
N SER A 276 -1.76 -14.60 -24.95
CA SER A 276 -2.20 -13.80 -26.10
C SER A 276 -1.15 -13.77 -27.21
N ASP A 277 -1.60 -13.63 -28.46
CA ASP A 277 -0.72 -13.51 -29.63
C ASP A 277 0.22 -12.27 -29.57
N HIS A 278 -0.04 -11.34 -28.64
CA HIS A 278 0.74 -10.13 -28.44
C HIS A 278 1.90 -10.29 -27.46
N ALA A 279 1.97 -11.40 -26.72
CA ALA A 279 3.02 -11.61 -25.73
C ALA A 279 4.26 -12.24 -26.37
N GLN A 280 5.27 -11.41 -26.62
CA GLN A 280 6.57 -11.85 -27.13
C GLN A 280 7.60 -11.82 -26.01
N TYR A 281 8.17 -12.98 -25.69
CA TYR A 281 9.19 -13.14 -24.67
C TYR A 281 10.48 -13.70 -25.27
N CYS A 282 11.61 -13.06 -24.96
CA CYS A 282 12.93 -13.68 -25.09
C CYS A 282 13.25 -14.46 -23.80
N ILE A 283 13.60 -15.73 -23.95
CA ILE A 283 14.01 -16.58 -22.83
C ILE A 283 15.47 -16.99 -23.05
N ASP A 284 16.34 -16.64 -22.09
CA ASP A 284 17.73 -17.07 -22.06
C ASP A 284 17.91 -18.11 -20.94
N THR A 285 18.31 -19.32 -21.33
CA THR A 285 18.57 -20.47 -20.44
C THR A 285 20.04 -20.87 -20.40
N SER A 286 20.94 -19.99 -20.85
CA SER A 286 22.40 -20.22 -20.87
C SER A 286 22.98 -20.54 -19.49
N THR A 287 22.34 -20.05 -18.42
CA THR A 287 22.76 -20.33 -17.04
C THR A 287 22.01 -21.54 -16.48
N PRO A 288 22.70 -22.65 -16.13
CA PRO A 288 22.05 -23.82 -15.55
C PRO A 288 21.23 -23.47 -14.30
N GLY A 289 19.98 -23.91 -14.26
CA GLY A 289 19.06 -23.66 -13.14
C GLY A 289 18.39 -22.28 -13.14
N LYS A 290 18.64 -21.43 -14.14
CA LYS A 290 18.04 -20.09 -14.27
C LYS A 290 17.53 -19.85 -15.69
N ALA A 291 16.33 -19.30 -15.79
CA ALA A 291 15.79 -18.75 -17.02
C ALA A 291 15.64 -17.24 -16.85
N LEU A 292 16.30 -16.46 -17.69
CA LEU A 292 16.11 -15.02 -17.78
C LEU A 292 15.01 -14.76 -18.80
N LEU A 293 13.88 -14.22 -18.32
CA LEU A 293 12.77 -13.79 -19.17
C LEU A 293 12.84 -12.30 -19.41
N ARG A 294 12.63 -11.90 -20.66
CA ARG A 294 12.52 -10.51 -21.10
C ARG A 294 11.37 -10.37 -22.08
N MET A 295 10.49 -9.39 -21.88
CA MET A 295 9.49 -9.03 -22.87
C MET A 295 10.12 -8.25 -24.04
N GLU A 296 9.79 -8.61 -25.28
CA GLU A 296 10.21 -7.85 -26.46
C GLU A 296 9.48 -6.50 -26.51
N GLY A 297 10.20 -5.44 -26.89
CA GLY A 297 9.63 -4.09 -27.04
C GLY A 297 9.52 -3.23 -25.76
N VAL A 298 9.89 -3.76 -24.59
CA VAL A 298 10.00 -2.99 -23.33
C VAL A 298 11.47 -2.70 -23.03
N GLU A 299 11.83 -1.42 -22.84
CA GLU A 299 13.18 -1.01 -22.43
C GLU A 299 13.48 -1.51 -21.02
N GLU A 300 14.62 -2.21 -20.88
CA GLU A 300 15.42 -2.66 -19.72
C GLU A 300 14.78 -3.09 -18.38
N GLY A 301 13.53 -2.79 -18.06
CA GLY A 301 12.96 -2.76 -16.71
C GLY A 301 12.18 -3.99 -16.24
N GLU A 302 11.81 -4.92 -17.10
CA GLU A 302 11.10 -6.16 -16.71
C GLU A 302 11.91 -7.38 -17.17
N ARG A 303 13.14 -7.48 -16.65
CA ARG A 303 13.94 -8.70 -16.69
C ARG A 303 13.60 -9.51 -15.45
N HIS A 304 13.11 -10.73 -15.64
CA HIS A 304 12.76 -11.62 -14.55
C HIS A 304 13.61 -12.88 -14.57
N VAL A 305 14.21 -13.22 -13.42
CA VAL A 305 14.94 -14.46 -13.25
C VAL A 305 14.03 -15.49 -12.61
N VAL A 306 13.81 -16.59 -13.33
CA VAL A 306 13.10 -17.76 -12.83
C VAL A 306 14.10 -18.85 -12.51
N ASN A 307 14.10 -19.33 -11.27
CA ASN A 307 14.79 -20.56 -10.91
C ASN A 307 14.02 -21.74 -11.51
N THR A 308 14.64 -22.45 -12.45
CA THR A 308 13.98 -23.53 -13.19
C THR A 308 13.88 -24.83 -12.39
N GLN A 309 14.51 -24.92 -11.22
CA GLN A 309 14.45 -26.08 -10.33
C GLN A 309 13.35 -25.90 -9.28
N THR A 310 13.16 -24.68 -8.77
CA THR A 310 12.18 -24.37 -7.71
C THR A 310 10.93 -23.67 -8.23
N PHE A 311 10.91 -23.31 -9.52
CA PHE A 311 9.88 -22.49 -10.17
C PHE A 311 9.64 -21.13 -9.46
N GLN A 312 10.64 -20.62 -8.74
CA GLN A 312 10.58 -19.32 -8.08
C GLN A 312 11.03 -18.21 -9.03
N CYS A 313 10.21 -17.16 -9.14
CA CYS A 313 10.52 -15.96 -9.91
C CYS A 313 10.94 -14.81 -8.97
N ASP A 314 11.83 -13.95 -9.42
CA ASP A 314 12.18 -12.71 -8.73
C ASP A 314 11.13 -11.59 -8.91
N CYS A 315 10.04 -11.83 -9.65
CA CYS A 315 9.00 -10.83 -9.84
C CYS A 315 8.32 -10.47 -8.51
N VAL A 316 7.84 -9.22 -8.42
CA VAL A 316 7.15 -8.70 -7.22
C VAL A 316 6.05 -9.65 -6.77
N PHE A 317 5.27 -10.20 -7.71
CA PHE A 317 4.21 -11.17 -7.41
C PHE A 317 4.71 -12.38 -6.60
N MET A 318 5.80 -13.03 -7.05
CA MET A 318 6.35 -14.20 -6.37
C MET A 318 7.06 -13.85 -5.05
N GLN A 319 7.64 -12.64 -4.97
CA GLN A 319 8.26 -12.12 -3.74
C GLN A 319 7.24 -11.72 -2.68
N THR A 320 6.03 -11.28 -3.08
CA THR A 320 4.95 -10.83 -2.17
C THR A 320 4.04 -11.94 -1.65
N LEU A 321 4.33 -13.22 -1.97
CA LEU A 321 3.61 -14.41 -1.49
C LEU A 321 2.06 -14.32 -1.57
N TYR A 322 1.48 -13.59 -2.54
CA TYR A 322 0.02 -13.50 -2.71
C TYR A 322 -0.67 -14.86 -2.95
N TYR A 323 0.11 -15.93 -3.18
CA TYR A 323 -0.33 -17.31 -3.33
C TYR A 323 -0.41 -18.10 -2.02
N HIS A 324 0.22 -17.67 -0.92
CA HIS A 324 0.16 -18.35 0.39
C HIS A 324 -1.11 -18.05 1.20
N ALA A 325 -2.24 -17.83 0.51
CA ALA A 325 -3.56 -17.75 1.14
C ALA A 325 -4.20 -19.13 1.37
N VAL A 326 -3.55 -20.23 0.97
CA VAL A 326 -4.06 -21.59 1.19
C VAL A 326 -2.96 -22.49 1.71
N MET A 327 -2.76 -22.45 3.02
CA MET A 327 -2.59 -23.65 3.85
C MET A 327 -3.12 -23.35 5.26
#